data_AF-A0A1G0BIT6-F1
#
_entry.id   AF-A0A1G0BIT6-F1
#
_cell.length_a   1.000
_cell.length_b   1.000
_cell.length_c   1.000
_cell.angle_alpha   90.00
_cell.angle_beta   90.00
_cell.angle_gamma   90.00
#
_symmetry.space_group_name_H-M   'P 1'
#
loop_
_entity.id
_entity.type
_entity.pdbx_description
1 polymer ?
#
loop_
_entity_poly.entity_id
_entity_poly.type
_entity_poly.pdbx_seq_one_letter_code
_entity_poly.pdbx_strand_id
1 'polypeptide(L)'
;MKLLRKILFPIGFIYWLVTFIRNWLYDVGFFKSKSYNLPVIAIGNLSAGGTGKTPHTEYLIRLLRDNFKVAVLSRGYKRSTKGYVLANETISAAELGDESYQIYSKFPEVAVAVCEDRQTGIENLISNINPDVILLDDAFQHRKVNAQYYILLTAYEDLFSDD
;
A
#
# COMPACT_ATOMS: atom_id res chain seq x y z
N MET A 1 -16.32 -6.33 -27.74
CA MET A 1 -15.69 -6.82 -26.49
C MET A 1 -15.07 -8.22 -26.60
N LYS A 2 -15.75 -9.24 -27.17
CA LYS A 2 -15.20 -10.62 -27.29
C LYS A 2 -13.93 -10.73 -28.16
N LEU A 3 -13.83 -9.96 -29.26
CA LEU A 3 -12.65 -9.98 -30.14
C LEU A 3 -11.41 -9.37 -29.46
N LEU A 4 -11.59 -8.26 -28.75
CA LEU A 4 -10.52 -7.60 -28.00
C LEU A 4 -9.96 -8.50 -26.89
N ARG A 5 -10.83 -9.24 -26.17
CA ARG A 5 -10.40 -10.24 -25.18
C ARG A 5 -9.55 -11.36 -25.80
N LYS A 6 -9.89 -11.85 -27.00
CA LYS A 6 -9.11 -12.89 -27.69
C LYS A 6 -7.73 -12.39 -28.12
N ILE A 7 -7.62 -11.14 -28.56
CA ILE A 7 -6.33 -10.53 -28.95
C ILE A 7 -5.46 -10.25 -27.73
N LEU A 8 -6.06 -9.83 -26.61
CA LEU A 8 -5.35 -9.57 -25.36
C LEU A 8 -5.01 -10.84 -24.56
N PHE A 9 -5.64 -11.98 -24.88
CA PHE A 9 -5.41 -13.25 -24.19
C PHE A 9 -3.93 -13.68 -24.12
N PRO A 10 -3.14 -13.69 -25.22
CA PRO A 10 -1.71 -14.02 -25.14
C PRO A 10 -0.92 -13.06 -24.24
N ILE A 11 -1.27 -11.77 -24.22
CA ILE A 11 -0.64 -10.77 -23.34
C ILE A 11 -1.01 -11.06 -21.87
N GLY A 12 -2.26 -11.43 -21.61
CA GLY A 12 -2.74 -11.83 -20.29
C GLY A 12 -2.02 -13.07 -19.76
N PHE A 13 -1.77 -14.07 -20.62
CA PHE A 13 -1.02 -15.26 -20.24
C PHE A 13 0.43 -14.93 -19.88
N ILE A 14 1.11 -14.09 -20.66
CA ILE A 14 2.48 -13.64 -20.35
C ILE A 14 2.50 -12.88 -19.03
N TYR A 15 1.56 -11.96 -18.81
CA TYR A 15 1.44 -11.23 -17.55
C TYR A 15 1.21 -12.15 -16.35
N TRP A 16 0.33 -13.14 -16.50
CA TRP A 16 0.08 -14.16 -15.50
C TRP A 16 1.35 -14.97 -15.21
N LEU A 17 2.05 -15.44 -16.23
CA LEU A 17 3.27 -16.23 -16.09
C LEU A 17 4.38 -15.45 -15.35
N VAL A 18 4.60 -14.19 -15.72
CA VAL A 18 5.59 -13.33 -15.05
C VAL A 18 5.22 -13.11 -13.59
N THR A 19 3.95 -12.82 -13.30
CA THR A 19 3.46 -12.61 -11.94
C THR A 19 3.54 -13.90 -11.11
N PHE A 20 3.20 -15.04 -11.71
CA PHE A 20 3.29 -16.36 -11.10
C PHE A 20 4.74 -16.70 -10.71
N ILE A 21 5.68 -16.59 -11.66
CA ILE A 21 7.10 -16.86 -11.39
C ILE A 21 7.62 -15.92 -10.30
N ARG A 22 7.29 -14.61 -10.38
CA ARG A 22 7.70 -13.64 -9.36
C ARG A 22 7.19 -14.04 -7.98
N ASN A 23 5.91 -14.41 -7.86
CA ASN A 23 5.31 -14.80 -6.59
C ASN A 23 5.92 -16.10 -6.07
N TRP A 24 6.10 -17.10 -6.93
CA TRP A 24 6.77 -18.36 -6.59
C TRP A 24 8.20 -18.13 -6.07
N LEU A 25 8.96 -17.20 -6.67
CA LEU A 25 10.30 -16.83 -6.19
C LEU A 25 10.29 -16.18 -4.79
N TYR A 26 9.22 -15.48 -4.40
CA TYR A 26 9.05 -15.05 -3.00
C TYR A 26 8.65 -16.22 -2.09
N ASP A 27 7.79 -17.13 -2.56
CA ASP A 27 7.30 -18.27 -1.77
C ASP A 27 8.43 -19.24 -1.41
N VAL A 28 9.37 -19.49 -2.35
CA VAL A 28 10.55 -20.33 -2.10
C VAL A 28 11.69 -19.59 -1.41
N GLY A 29 11.52 -18.31 -1.06
CA GLY A 29 12.52 -17.50 -0.37
C GLY A 29 13.72 -17.05 -1.22
N PHE A 30 13.65 -17.19 -2.55
CA PHE A 30 14.69 -16.68 -3.44
C PHE A 30 14.76 -15.14 -3.38
N PHE A 31 13.60 -14.47 -3.42
CA PHE A 31 13.52 -13.05 -3.11
C PHE A 31 13.36 -12.83 -1.61
N LYS A 32 14.15 -11.89 -1.07
CA LYS A 32 14.13 -11.58 0.35
C LYS A 32 12.99 -10.63 0.70
N SER A 33 12.26 -10.99 1.75
CA SER A 33 11.30 -10.12 2.43
C SER A 33 11.85 -9.68 3.77
N LYS A 34 11.53 -8.45 4.18
CA LYS A 34 11.95 -7.90 5.48
C LYS A 34 10.74 -7.74 6.40
N SER A 35 10.89 -8.21 7.63
CA SER A 35 9.94 -7.99 8.73
C SER A 35 10.49 -6.92 9.67
N TYR A 36 9.59 -6.28 10.42
CA TYR A 36 9.94 -5.19 11.34
C TYR A 36 9.45 -5.52 12.76
N ASN A 37 10.11 -4.96 13.77
CA ASN A 37 9.78 -5.21 15.18
C ASN A 37 8.64 -4.30 15.69
N LEU A 38 7.66 -4.03 14.83
CA LEU A 38 6.41 -3.37 15.17
C LEU A 38 5.30 -3.90 14.24
N PRO A 39 4.03 -3.81 14.63
CA PRO A 39 2.90 -4.09 13.76
C PRO A 39 2.92 -3.25 12.48
N VAL A 40 2.95 -3.94 11.34
CA VAL A 40 2.75 -3.42 10.00
C VAL A 40 1.49 -4.06 9.44
N ILE A 41 0.50 -3.24 9.09
CA ILE A 41 -0.79 -3.66 8.54
C ILE A 41 -0.83 -3.24 7.07
N ALA A 42 -0.79 -4.21 6.16
CA ALA A 42 -0.88 -3.95 4.73
C ALA A 42 -2.34 -3.98 4.25
N ILE A 43 -2.80 -2.88 3.68
CA ILE A 43 -4.13 -2.75 3.06
C ILE A 43 -3.94 -2.78 1.55
N GLY A 44 -4.79 -3.52 0.83
CA GLY A 44 -4.79 -3.48 -0.62
C GLY A 44 -5.87 -4.33 -1.25
N ASN A 45 -5.80 -4.47 -2.57
CA ASN A 45 -6.73 -5.27 -3.37
C ASN A 45 -6.00 -6.01 -4.50
N LEU A 46 -6.69 -6.92 -5.18
CA LEU A 46 -6.17 -7.63 -6.37
C LEU A 46 -6.57 -6.97 -7.69
N SER A 47 -7.63 -6.15 -7.70
CA SER A 47 -8.20 -5.55 -8.90
C SER A 47 -7.62 -4.15 -9.20
N ALA A 48 -7.59 -3.78 -10.48
CA ALA A 48 -7.33 -2.39 -10.87
C ALA A 48 -8.65 -1.60 -10.80
N GLY A 49 -8.92 -0.94 -9.68
CA GLY A 49 -10.17 -0.22 -9.46
C GLY A 49 -10.32 0.33 -8.04
N GLY A 50 -11.36 1.14 -7.81
CA GLY A 50 -11.67 1.73 -6.52
C GLY A 50 -12.35 0.72 -5.59
N THR A 51 -11.56 -0.02 -4.82
CA THR A 51 -12.04 -1.02 -3.82
C THR A 51 -12.18 -0.46 -2.40
N GLY A 52 -12.18 0.87 -2.25
CA GLY A 52 -12.33 1.51 -0.94
C GLY A 52 -11.09 1.44 -0.05
N LYS A 53 -9.89 1.25 -0.62
CA LYS A 53 -8.60 1.25 0.12
C LYS A 53 -8.43 2.49 0.99
N THR A 54 -8.50 3.69 0.41
CA THR A 54 -8.32 4.94 1.17
C THR A 54 -9.36 5.08 2.29
N PRO A 55 -10.69 4.92 2.05
CA PRO A 55 -11.66 4.89 3.15
C PRO A 55 -11.36 3.86 4.25
N HIS A 56 -10.87 2.68 3.89
CA HIS A 56 -10.53 1.65 4.87
C HIS A 56 -9.27 2.01 5.68
N THR A 57 -8.26 2.60 5.04
CA THR A 57 -7.10 3.18 5.72
C THR A 57 -7.54 4.26 6.70
N GLU A 58 -8.45 5.17 6.30
CA GLU A 58 -9.04 6.19 7.19
C GLU A 58 -9.81 5.57 8.38
N TYR A 59 -10.52 4.46 8.15
CA TYR A 59 -11.21 3.72 9.22
C TYR A 59 -10.22 3.16 10.24
N LEU A 60 -9.13 2.53 9.80
CA LEU A 60 -8.09 1.98 10.68
C LEU A 60 -7.38 3.08 11.46
N ILE A 61 -7.11 4.23 10.84
CA ILE A 61 -6.57 5.40 11.54
C ILE A 61 -7.50 5.78 12.70
N ARG A 62 -8.80 5.94 12.45
CA ARG A 62 -9.78 6.30 13.50
C ARG A 62 -9.85 5.27 14.60
N LEU A 63 -9.73 3.99 14.28
CA LEU A 63 -9.78 2.90 15.25
C LEU A 63 -8.55 2.86 16.16
N LEU A 64 -7.37 3.21 15.63
CA LEU A 64 -6.09 2.98 16.31
C LEU A 64 -5.47 4.24 16.92
N ARG A 65 -5.71 5.43 16.35
CA ARG A 65 -4.98 6.67 16.71
C ARG A 65 -5.13 7.08 18.19
N ASP A 66 -6.24 6.71 18.82
CA ASP A 66 -6.51 7.11 20.21
C ASP A 66 -5.68 6.28 21.22
N ASN A 67 -5.18 5.12 20.81
CA ASN A 67 -4.43 4.19 21.66
C ASN A 67 -2.99 3.93 21.21
N PHE A 68 -2.66 4.26 19.96
CA PHE A 68 -1.38 3.95 19.33
C PHE A 68 -0.87 5.13 18.51
N LYS A 69 0.45 5.32 18.47
CA LYS A 69 1.10 6.24 17.54
C LYS A 69 1.09 5.64 16.13
N VAL A 70 0.05 5.96 15.38
CA VAL A 70 -0.15 5.48 14.01
C VAL A 70 0.72 6.27 13.02
N ALA A 71 1.34 5.56 12.07
CA ALA A 71 1.89 6.15 10.86
C ALA A 71 1.31 5.48 9.61
N VAL A 72 1.18 6.24 8.53
CA VAL A 72 0.68 5.77 7.22
C VAL A 72 1.80 5.89 6.21
N LEU A 73 2.05 4.82 5.45
CA LEU A 73 2.98 4.83 4.33
C LEU A 73 2.25 4.44 3.05
N SER A 74 2.19 5.37 2.11
CA SER A 74 1.67 5.12 0.76
C SER A 74 2.77 5.21 -0.29
N ARG A 75 2.43 4.94 -1.56
CA ARG A 75 3.34 5.10 -2.69
C ARG A 75 3.43 6.56 -3.14
N GLY A 76 2.37 7.33 -2.94
CA GLY A 76 2.24 8.66 -3.49
C GLY A 76 2.15 8.60 -5.03
N TYR A 77 1.11 7.94 -5.54
CA TYR A 77 0.92 7.79 -6.99
C TYR A 77 0.81 9.14 -7.68
N LYS A 78 1.48 9.30 -8.83
CA LYS A 78 1.52 10.54 -9.65
C LYS A 78 2.03 11.81 -8.94
N ARG A 79 2.68 11.69 -7.78
CA ARG A 79 3.35 12.84 -7.15
C ARG A 79 4.57 13.32 -7.94
N SER A 80 4.96 14.57 -7.73
CA SER A 80 6.13 15.22 -8.34
C SER A 80 7.46 14.84 -7.65
N THR A 81 7.42 14.50 -6.37
CA THR A 81 8.59 14.11 -5.58
C THR A 81 8.99 12.66 -5.80
N LYS A 82 10.19 12.29 -5.34
CA LYS A 82 10.71 10.92 -5.37
C LYS A 82 11.35 10.57 -4.04
N GLY A 83 11.40 9.28 -3.71
CA GLY A 83 12.01 8.82 -2.47
C GLY A 83 11.12 9.10 -1.26
N TYR A 84 11.69 9.00 -0.06
CA TYR A 84 10.95 9.22 1.17
C TYR A 84 10.57 10.69 1.34
N VAL A 85 9.28 10.96 1.51
CA VAL A 85 8.76 12.29 1.88
C VAL A 85 7.75 12.10 3.01
N LEU A 86 7.98 12.83 4.10
CA LEU A 86 7.05 12.95 5.21
C LEU A 86 6.21 14.22 5.04
N ALA A 87 4.89 14.09 5.21
CA ALA A 87 3.98 15.22 5.17
C ALA A 87 4.32 16.26 6.25
N ASN A 88 4.16 17.53 5.90
CA ASN A 88 4.36 18.67 6.80
C ASN A 88 3.37 19.80 6.43
N GLU A 89 3.34 20.87 7.21
CA GLU A 89 2.36 21.97 7.04
C GLU A 89 2.44 22.68 5.67
N THR A 90 3.60 22.64 5.03
CA THR A 90 3.85 23.29 3.73
C THR A 90 3.74 22.35 2.54
N ILE A 91 3.57 21.04 2.77
CA ILE A 91 3.53 20.03 1.71
C ILE A 91 2.30 20.25 0.83
N SER A 92 2.46 20.11 -0.48
CA SER A 92 1.34 20.18 -1.42
C SER A 92 0.82 18.79 -1.82
N ALA A 93 -0.42 18.75 -2.33
CA ALA A 93 -0.99 17.54 -2.91
C ALA A 93 -0.15 17.02 -4.10
N ALA A 94 0.46 17.91 -4.88
CA ALA A 94 1.35 17.53 -5.97
C ALA A 94 2.59 16.78 -5.46
N GLU A 95 3.10 17.13 -4.28
CA GLU A 95 4.30 16.52 -3.71
C GLU A 95 4.02 15.22 -2.96
N LEU A 96 2.89 15.12 -2.26
CA LEU A 96 2.53 13.93 -1.49
C LEU A 96 1.70 12.93 -2.32
N GLY A 97 0.99 13.40 -3.34
CA GLY A 97 -0.05 12.67 -4.07
C GLY A 97 -1.43 12.87 -3.44
N ASP A 98 -2.46 12.96 -4.27
CA ASP A 98 -3.82 13.38 -3.87
C ASP A 98 -4.40 12.52 -2.73
N GLU A 99 -4.31 11.19 -2.82
CA GLU A 99 -4.85 10.27 -1.81
C GLU A 99 -4.11 10.40 -0.46
N SER A 100 -2.78 10.53 -0.49
CA SER A 100 -1.97 10.69 0.72
C SER A 100 -2.19 12.07 1.35
N TYR A 101 -2.35 13.11 0.53
CA TYR A 101 -2.66 14.45 0.97
C TYR A 101 -4.05 14.54 1.60
N GLN A 102 -5.03 13.81 1.06
CA GLN A 102 -6.36 13.69 1.65
C GLN A 102 -6.29 13.06 3.05
N ILE A 103 -5.54 11.96 3.22
CA ILE A 103 -5.38 11.33 4.54
C ILE A 103 -4.72 12.32 5.50
N TYR A 104 -3.62 12.96 5.10
CA TYR A 104 -2.90 13.93 5.93
C TYR A 104 -3.80 15.11 6.35
N SER A 105 -4.60 15.64 5.42
CA SER A 105 -5.50 16.77 5.70
C SER A 105 -6.62 16.42 6.68
N LYS A 106 -7.09 15.16 6.69
CA LYS A 106 -8.13 14.68 7.62
C LYS A 106 -7.58 14.29 8.99
N PHE A 107 -6.31 13.92 9.06
CA PHE A 107 -5.65 13.41 10.25
C PHE A 107 -4.27 14.09 10.44
N PRO A 108 -4.23 15.40 10.71
CA PRO A 108 -2.98 16.15 10.85
C PRO A 108 -2.08 15.64 12.00
N GLU A 109 -2.65 14.94 12.98
CA GLU A 109 -1.95 14.31 14.09
C GLU A 109 -1.23 13.00 13.72
N VAL A 110 -1.56 12.42 12.56
CA VAL A 110 -1.01 11.14 12.09
C VAL A 110 0.15 11.39 11.13
N ALA A 111 1.26 10.71 11.34
CA ALA A 111 2.39 10.79 10.42
C ALA A 111 2.05 10.11 9.10
N VAL A 112 1.92 10.89 8.02
CA VAL A 112 1.69 10.38 6.67
C VAL A 112 2.96 10.56 5.84
N ALA A 113 3.48 9.46 5.29
CA ALA A 113 4.64 9.47 4.42
C ALA A 113 4.37 8.75 3.11
N VAL A 114 5.17 9.09 2.11
CA VAL A 114 5.16 8.44 0.80
C VAL A 114 6.56 8.04 0.38
N CYS A 115 6.67 6.83 -0.17
CA CYS A 115 7.93 6.28 -0.67
C CYS A 115 7.65 5.15 -1.67
N GLU A 116 8.34 5.12 -2.81
CA GLU A 116 8.20 4.04 -3.80
C GLU A 116 8.70 2.70 -3.24
N ASP A 117 9.76 2.73 -2.44
CA ASP A 117 10.31 1.57 -1.76
C ASP A 117 9.79 1.51 -0.33
N ARG A 118 8.96 0.50 -0.03
CA ARG A 118 8.30 0.42 1.28
C ARG A 118 9.29 0.13 2.41
N GLN A 119 10.37 -0.61 2.14
CA GLN A 119 11.37 -0.89 3.16
C GLN A 119 12.05 0.40 3.62
N THR A 120 12.51 1.21 2.66
CA THR A 120 13.07 2.53 2.90
C THR A 120 12.08 3.43 3.63
N GLY A 121 10.82 3.45 3.20
CA GLY A 121 9.78 4.27 3.83
C GLY A 121 9.50 3.87 5.28
N ILE A 122 9.41 2.57 5.57
CA ILE A 122 9.20 2.05 6.92
C ILE A 122 10.40 2.39 7.81
N GLU A 123 11.62 2.20 7.34
CA GLU A 123 12.83 2.48 8.10
C GLU A 123 12.96 3.96 8.46
N ASN A 124 12.62 4.84 7.52
CA ASN A 124 12.57 6.27 7.79
C ASN A 124 11.45 6.66 8.75
N LEU A 125 10.27 6.04 8.67
CA LEU A 125 9.21 6.26 9.65
C LEU A 125 9.62 5.81 11.05
N ILE A 126 10.22 4.62 11.19
CA ILE A 126 10.74 4.13 12.47
C ILE A 126 11.77 5.11 13.03
N SER A 127 12.71 5.57 12.22
CA SER A 127 13.80 6.44 12.67
C SER A 127 13.34 7.85 13.05
N ASN A 128 12.44 8.45 12.27
CA ASN A 128 12.04 9.85 12.43
C ASN A 128 10.84 10.03 13.36
N ILE A 129 9.91 9.07 13.34
CA ILE A 129 8.62 9.16 14.04
C ILE A 129 8.54 8.17 15.20
N ASN A 130 9.20 7.00 15.10
CA ASN A 130 9.07 5.91 16.06
C ASN A 130 7.60 5.56 16.37
N PRO A 131 6.81 5.14 15.36
CA PRO A 131 5.40 4.80 15.53
C PRO A 131 5.22 3.44 16.23
N ASP A 132 4.06 3.24 16.85
CA ASP A 132 3.66 1.96 17.42
C ASP A 132 3.09 1.01 16.35
N VAL A 133 2.49 1.56 15.29
CA VAL A 133 1.88 0.80 14.19
C VAL A 133 2.04 1.54 12.87
N ILE A 134 2.35 0.81 11.80
CA ILE A 134 2.41 1.34 10.43
C ILE A 134 1.29 0.72 9.59
N LEU A 135 0.48 1.59 8.98
CA LEU A 135 -0.50 1.23 7.96
C LEU A 135 0.14 1.42 6.58
N LEU A 136 0.27 0.33 5.81
CA LEU A 136 0.71 0.41 4.42
C LEU A 136 -0.50 0.50 3.51
N ASP A 137 -0.66 1.67 2.90
CA ASP A 137 -1.71 1.92 1.92
C ASP A 137 -1.28 1.38 0.54
N ASP A 138 -2.19 0.62 -0.08
CA ASP A 138 -2.02 -0.05 -1.37
C ASP A 138 -0.74 -0.91 -1.49
N ALA A 139 -0.54 -1.82 -0.52
CA ALA A 139 0.72 -2.57 -0.40
C ALA A 139 0.60 -4.09 -0.56
N PHE A 140 -0.57 -4.62 -0.93
CA PHE A 140 -0.77 -6.08 -1.03
C PHE A 140 0.20 -6.78 -2.01
N GLN A 141 0.57 -6.09 -3.10
CA GLN A 141 1.52 -6.61 -4.08
C GLN A 141 2.99 -6.46 -3.67
N HIS A 142 3.27 -5.72 -2.59
CA HIS A 142 4.62 -5.34 -2.18
C HIS A 142 5.29 -6.39 -1.28
N ARG A 143 5.56 -7.58 -1.84
CA ARG A 143 6.10 -8.74 -1.12
C ARG A 143 7.51 -8.58 -0.54
N LYS A 144 8.23 -7.49 -0.86
CA LYS A 144 9.50 -7.14 -0.20
C LYS A 144 9.33 -6.84 1.29
N VAL A 145 8.14 -6.41 1.70
CA VAL A 145 7.80 -6.23 3.11
C VAL A 145 6.91 -7.38 3.52
N ASN A 146 7.31 -8.07 4.58
CA ASN A 146 6.48 -9.07 5.23
C ASN A 146 5.74 -8.40 6.39
N ALA A 147 4.51 -7.96 6.10
CA ALA A 147 3.61 -7.36 7.08
C ALA A 147 3.04 -8.44 8.00
N GLN A 148 2.78 -8.11 9.26
CA GLN A 148 2.20 -9.08 10.20
C GLN A 148 0.72 -9.30 9.93
N TYR A 149 0.03 -8.28 9.41
CA TYR A 149 -1.38 -8.35 9.06
C TYR A 149 -1.61 -7.87 7.63
N TYR A 150 -2.40 -8.63 6.88
CA TYR A 150 -2.83 -8.29 5.53
C TYR A 150 -4.35 -8.17 5.50
N ILE A 151 -4.85 -7.02 5.06
CA ILE A 151 -6.27 -6.78 4.82
C ILE A 151 -6.47 -6.65 3.32
N LEU A 152 -7.15 -7.64 2.75
CA LEU A 152 -7.49 -7.66 1.33
C LEU A 152 -8.94 -7.19 1.14
N LEU A 153 -9.10 -6.13 0.35
CA LEU A 153 -10.39 -5.54 0.04
C LEU A 153 -10.93 -6.06 -1.29
N THR A 154 -12.20 -6.43 -1.28
CA THR A 154 -13.02 -6.77 -2.45
C THR A 154 -14.07 -5.69 -2.68
N ALA A 155 -14.51 -5.53 -3.93
CA ALA A 155 -15.72 -4.76 -4.19
C ALA A 155 -16.93 -5.60 -3.76
N TYR A 156 -17.99 -4.95 -3.29
CA TYR A 156 -19.19 -5.66 -2.83
C TYR A 156 -19.84 -6.52 -3.92
N GLU A 157 -19.82 -6.03 -5.16
CA GLU A 157 -20.40 -6.71 -6.33
C GLU A 157 -19.47 -7.75 -6.97
N ASP A 158 -18.20 -7.82 -6.53
CA ASP A 158 -17.13 -8.59 -7.18
C ASP A 158 -16.20 -9.18 -6.11
N LEU A 159 -16.66 -10.27 -5.48
CA LEU A 159 -15.95 -10.96 -4.41
C LEU A 159 -14.92 -11.94 -4.99
N PHE A 160 -13.68 -11.88 -4.50
CA PHE A 160 -12.64 -12.84 -4.88
C PHE A 160 -12.93 -14.28 -4.43
N SER A 161 -13.97 -14.52 -3.61
CA SER A 161 -14.39 -15.87 -3.23
C SER A 161 -15.11 -16.61 -4.35
N ASP A 162 -15.63 -15.86 -5.33
CA ASP A 162 -16.55 -16.38 -6.36
C ASP A 162 -15.90 -16.41 -7.75
N ASP A 163 -14.58 -16.17 -7.83
CA ASP A 163 -13.74 -16.08 -9.05
C ASP A 163 -13.07 -17.41 -9.47
#